data_AF-A0A419DLQ8-F1
#
_entry.id   AF-A0A419DLQ8-F1
#
_cell.length_a   1.000
_cell.length_b   1.000
_cell.length_c   1.000
_cell.angle_alpha   90.00
_cell.angle_beta   90.00
_cell.angle_gamma   90.00
#
_symmetry.space_group_name_H-M   'P 1'
#
loop_
_entity.id
_entity.type
_entity.pdbx_description
1 polymer ?
#
loop_
_entity_poly.entity_id
_entity_poly.type
_entity_poly.pdbx_seq_one_letter_code
_entity_poly.pdbx_strand_id
1 'polypeptide(L)'
;MRIRKLRLLLEQYGDTTLRDIIVEIYRQLPKQVIEEKELDLMLAQFAKYKNLQKEQEQPTVEQTIEQTDQFIQLAYDLQYLEPNKLVSVREQKNWYITAKRLLKHLRHYIGRKNGTRVAFEEFFFLLSSAAGEEPLFLSNDPFRLIKVTQVELFEELVGYYKLESKDQTWMQRAIYTAVKVPIDVDTERSDLFLAVLTHCTNASEREAYVALLNAHAKKLQMKVRIDADVLLLYQEIRFAELHALIALRELERAEAMLFTEYIPYFSHRSTPFRYYLDLLEQAGLNEEHDRIERVGRRKHIHF
;
A
#
# COMPACT_ATOMS: atom_id res chain seq x y z
N MET A 1 -21.91 30.15 7.12
CA MET A 1 -22.15 29.08 8.12
C MET A 1 -21.58 27.76 7.60
N ARG A 2 -20.92 26.92 8.42
CA ARG A 2 -20.43 25.59 7.96
C ARG A 2 -21.60 24.64 7.72
N ILE A 3 -21.47 23.73 6.74
CA ILE A 3 -22.52 22.75 6.36
C ILE A 3 -23.04 21.95 7.57
N ARG A 4 -22.15 21.53 8.48
CA ARG A 4 -22.55 20.78 9.70
C ARG A 4 -23.48 21.59 10.62
N LYS A 5 -23.24 22.89 10.75
CA LYS A 5 -24.08 23.79 11.56
C LYS A 5 -25.41 24.10 10.86
N LEU A 6 -25.39 24.18 9.52
CA LEU A 6 -26.62 24.30 8.74
C LEU A 6 -27.52 23.08 8.91
N ARG A 7 -26.97 21.86 8.85
CA ARG A 7 -27.76 20.62 9.05
C ARG A 7 -28.46 20.59 10.41
N LEU A 8 -27.73 20.88 11.49
CA LEU A 8 -28.28 20.97 12.84
C LEU A 8 -29.40 22.02 12.97
N LEU A 9 -29.30 23.13 12.23
CA LEU A 9 -30.33 24.16 12.21
C LEU A 9 -31.57 23.71 11.42
N LEU A 10 -31.38 22.98 10.32
CA LEU A 10 -32.48 22.44 9.52
C LEU A 10 -33.22 21.30 10.24
N GLU A 11 -32.55 20.53 11.09
CA GLU A 11 -33.17 19.48 11.94
C GLU A 11 -34.22 20.02 12.92
N GLN A 12 -34.23 21.33 13.20
CA GLN A 12 -35.21 21.98 14.08
C GLN A 12 -36.57 22.22 13.41
N TYR A 13 -36.64 22.08 12.08
CA TYR A 13 -37.83 22.34 11.29
C TYR A 13 -38.45 21.04 10.79
N GLY A 14 -39.78 21.00 10.73
CA GLY A 14 -40.52 19.90 10.09
C GLY A 14 -40.50 19.98 8.56
N ASP A 15 -40.85 18.88 7.91
CA ASP A 15 -40.82 18.73 6.44
C ASP A 15 -41.57 19.81 5.67
N THR A 16 -42.72 20.27 6.19
CA THR A 16 -43.51 21.34 5.58
C THR A 16 -42.75 22.67 5.59
N THR A 17 -42.23 23.05 6.75
CA THR A 17 -41.42 24.28 6.89
C THR A 17 -40.15 24.20 6.06
N LEU A 18 -39.51 23.03 5.96
CA LEU A 18 -38.34 22.85 5.10
C LEU A 18 -38.65 23.06 3.62
N ARG A 19 -39.82 22.61 3.13
CA ARG A 19 -40.28 22.88 1.76
C ARG A 19 -40.48 24.38 1.53
N ASP A 20 -41.12 25.07 2.46
CA ASP A 20 -41.35 26.52 2.36
C ASP A 20 -40.03 27.30 2.35
N ILE A 21 -39.07 26.90 3.19
CA ILE A 21 -37.71 27.48 3.20
C ILE A 21 -37.03 27.29 1.83
N ILE A 22 -37.10 26.09 1.25
CA ILE A 22 -36.49 25.82 -0.07
C ILE A 22 -37.12 26.68 -1.16
N VAL A 23 -38.45 26.83 -1.16
CA VAL A 23 -39.18 27.68 -2.12
C VAL A 23 -38.76 29.15 -1.98
N GLU A 24 -38.64 29.65 -0.75
CA GLU A 24 -38.24 31.03 -0.51
C GLU A 24 -36.79 31.28 -0.90
N ILE A 25 -35.87 30.34 -0.62
CA ILE A 25 -34.49 30.39 -1.10
C ILE A 25 -34.45 30.42 -2.63
N TYR A 26 -35.20 29.52 -3.29
CA TYR A 26 -35.23 29.46 -4.75
C TYR A 26 -35.76 30.76 -5.37
N ARG A 27 -36.79 31.38 -4.78
CA ARG A 27 -37.35 32.67 -5.23
C ARG A 27 -36.35 33.82 -5.15
N GLN A 28 -35.42 33.79 -4.20
CA GLN A 28 -34.42 34.84 -4.00
C GLN A 28 -33.19 34.69 -4.89
N LEU A 29 -33.04 33.60 -5.64
CA LEU A 29 -31.90 33.37 -6.52
C LEU A 29 -32.10 34.04 -7.89
N PRO A 30 -31.06 34.71 -8.44
CA PRO A 30 -31.11 35.21 -9.81
C PRO A 30 -31.26 34.08 -10.83
N LYS A 31 -32.03 34.29 -11.90
CA LYS A 31 -32.23 33.28 -12.98
C LYS A 31 -30.93 32.72 -13.55
N GLN A 32 -29.93 33.59 -13.74
CA GLN A 32 -28.60 33.19 -14.21
C GLN A 32 -27.94 32.14 -13.30
N VAL A 33 -28.11 32.26 -11.98
CA VAL A 33 -27.55 31.32 -11.00
C VAL A 33 -28.33 30.00 -11.01
N ILE A 34 -29.65 30.06 -11.20
CA ILE A 34 -30.52 28.88 -11.30
C ILE A 34 -30.14 28.04 -12.53
N GLU A 35 -29.91 28.70 -13.66
CA GLU A 35 -29.50 28.07 -14.91
C GLU A 35 -28.05 27.55 -14.85
N GLU A 36 -27.08 28.36 -14.40
CA GLU A 36 -25.67 27.98 -14.32
C GLU A 36 -25.42 26.80 -13.36
N LYS A 37 -26.15 26.75 -12.24
CA LYS A 37 -26.03 25.67 -11.24
C LYS A 37 -27.05 24.55 -11.45
N GLU A 38 -27.80 24.56 -12.54
CA GLU A 38 -28.83 23.56 -12.87
C GLU A 38 -29.76 23.24 -11.68
N LEU A 39 -30.20 24.26 -10.92
CA LEU A 39 -30.96 24.04 -9.68
C LEU A 39 -32.32 23.37 -9.93
N ASP A 40 -32.88 23.57 -11.11
CA ASP A 40 -34.11 22.88 -11.54
C ASP A 40 -33.89 21.37 -11.66
N LEU A 41 -32.73 20.95 -12.17
CA LEU A 41 -32.35 19.54 -12.24
C LEU A 41 -32.10 18.98 -10.83
N MET A 42 -31.50 19.77 -9.93
CA MET A 42 -31.30 19.40 -8.53
C MET A 42 -32.62 19.13 -7.81
N LEU A 43 -33.63 19.97 -8.01
CA LEU A 43 -34.93 19.84 -7.36
C LEU A 43 -35.77 18.71 -7.98
N ALA A 44 -35.75 18.55 -9.31
CA ALA A 44 -36.52 17.53 -10.02
C ALA A 44 -35.93 16.13 -9.86
N GLN A 45 -34.60 15.99 -9.89
CA GLN A 45 -33.90 14.71 -9.91
C GLN A 45 -32.62 14.77 -9.06
N PHE A 46 -32.77 15.02 -7.76
CA PHE A 46 -31.66 15.19 -6.84
C PHE A 46 -30.58 14.10 -6.91
N ALA A 47 -30.98 12.83 -7.05
CA ALA A 47 -30.05 11.72 -7.19
C ALA A 47 -29.21 11.80 -8.47
N LYS A 48 -29.83 12.16 -9.60
CA LYS A 48 -29.16 12.31 -10.90
C LYS A 48 -28.25 13.54 -10.91
N TYR A 49 -28.74 14.67 -10.41
CA TYR A 49 -27.95 15.89 -10.24
C TYR A 49 -26.70 15.65 -9.39
N LYS A 50 -26.85 14.95 -8.25
CA LYS A 50 -25.72 14.63 -7.36
C LYS A 50 -24.69 13.70 -8.02
N ASN A 51 -25.10 12.84 -8.93
CA ASN A 51 -24.19 11.98 -9.69
C ASN A 51 -23.48 12.76 -10.80
N LEU A 52 -24.19 13.63 -11.53
CA LEU A 52 -23.59 14.52 -12.53
C LEU A 52 -22.55 15.47 -11.93
N GLN A 53 -22.85 16.06 -10.78
CA GLN A 53 -21.89 16.91 -10.04
C GLN A 53 -20.64 16.12 -9.62
N LYS A 54 -20.80 14.86 -9.19
CA LYS A 54 -19.68 13.98 -8.83
C LYS A 54 -18.83 13.54 -10.03
N GLU A 55 -19.42 13.45 -11.22
CA GLU A 55 -18.72 13.11 -12.46
C GLU A 55 -18.00 14.33 -13.04
N GLN A 56 -18.62 15.52 -12.99
CA GLN A 56 -18.00 16.78 -13.41
C GLN A 56 -16.86 17.24 -12.48
N GLU A 57 -16.89 16.86 -11.20
CA GLU A 57 -15.79 17.13 -10.26
C GLU A 57 -14.59 16.16 -10.42
N GLN A 58 -14.72 15.06 -11.17
CA GLN A 58 -13.63 14.11 -11.33
C GLN A 58 -12.66 14.57 -12.42
N PRO A 59 -11.35 14.70 -12.10
CA PRO A 59 -10.35 15.05 -13.11
C PRO A 59 -10.25 13.97 -14.17
N THR A 60 -9.89 14.32 -15.40
CA THR A 60 -9.62 13.31 -16.44
C THR A 60 -8.43 12.43 -16.07
N VAL A 61 -8.21 11.34 -16.82
CA VAL A 61 -7.05 10.46 -16.65
C VAL A 61 -5.75 11.27 -16.78
N GLU A 62 -5.66 12.12 -17.79
CA GLU A 62 -4.51 13.01 -18.04
C GLU A 62 -4.27 13.97 -16.87
N GLN A 63 -5.33 14.64 -16.41
CA GLN A 63 -5.25 15.57 -15.28
C GLN A 63 -4.84 14.85 -13.99
N THR A 64 -5.30 13.61 -13.78
CA THR A 64 -4.91 12.82 -12.60
C THR A 64 -3.42 12.50 -12.62
N ILE A 65 -2.88 12.10 -13.77
CA ILE A 65 -1.45 11.83 -13.93
C ILE A 65 -0.66 13.12 -13.68
N GLU A 66 -0.99 14.21 -14.38
CA GLU A 66 -0.30 15.50 -14.24
C GLU A 66 -0.32 16.04 -12.81
N GLN A 67 -1.47 15.96 -12.13
CA GLN A 67 -1.58 16.37 -10.73
C GLN A 67 -0.76 15.47 -9.78
N THR A 68 -0.62 14.18 -10.10
CA THR A 68 0.19 13.25 -9.32
C THR A 68 1.67 13.56 -9.52
N ASP A 69 2.11 13.74 -10.76
CA ASP A 69 3.49 14.09 -11.11
C ASP A 69 3.88 15.43 -10.47
N GLN A 70 3.01 16.44 -10.53
CA GLN A 70 3.23 17.73 -9.88
C GLN A 70 3.33 17.58 -8.35
N PHE A 71 2.47 16.75 -7.74
CA PHE A 71 2.52 16.50 -6.31
C PHE A 71 3.83 15.83 -5.89
N ILE A 72 4.29 14.84 -6.64
CA ILE A 72 5.57 14.15 -6.44
C ILE A 72 6.75 15.12 -6.59
N GLN A 73 6.78 15.90 -7.66
CA GLN A 73 7.83 16.87 -7.91
C GLN A 73 7.94 17.91 -6.79
N LEU A 74 6.80 18.47 -6.35
CA LEU A 74 6.78 19.44 -5.24
C LEU A 74 7.27 18.83 -3.92
N ALA A 75 7.07 17.53 -3.70
CA ALA A 75 7.57 16.83 -2.52
C ALA A 75 9.08 16.64 -2.58
N TYR A 76 9.63 16.15 -3.70
CA TYR A 76 11.07 16.02 -3.88
C TYR A 76 11.81 17.38 -3.95
N ASP A 77 11.13 18.43 -4.40
CA ASP A 77 11.63 19.81 -4.32
C ASP A 77 11.50 20.43 -2.91
N LEU A 78 11.11 19.61 -1.91
CA LEU A 78 10.98 19.97 -0.49
C LEU A 78 9.97 21.10 -0.21
N GLN A 79 9.04 21.34 -1.13
CA GLN A 79 8.05 22.44 -1.02
C GLN A 79 6.98 22.18 0.04
N TYR A 80 6.95 20.99 0.65
CA TYR A 80 6.04 20.66 1.74
C TYR A 80 6.63 20.89 3.14
N LEU A 81 7.93 21.21 3.26
CA LEU A 81 8.61 21.36 4.55
C LEU A 81 8.64 22.79 5.07
N GLU A 82 8.82 23.77 4.18
CA GLU A 82 8.99 25.17 4.57
C GLU A 82 8.03 26.10 3.83
N PRO A 83 7.57 27.20 4.46
CA PRO A 83 6.70 28.17 3.82
C PRO A 83 7.28 28.69 2.50
N ASN A 84 6.53 28.54 1.40
CA ASN A 84 6.93 29.00 0.08
C ASN A 84 5.73 29.54 -0.71
N LYS A 85 5.97 29.99 -1.94
CA LYS A 85 4.93 30.57 -2.81
C LYS A 85 4.15 29.53 -3.62
N LEU A 86 4.67 28.30 -3.72
CA LEU A 86 4.10 27.24 -4.56
C LEU A 86 3.04 26.43 -3.80
N VAL A 87 3.32 26.09 -2.53
CA VAL A 87 2.44 25.33 -1.65
C VAL A 87 2.13 26.17 -0.42
N SER A 88 0.85 26.46 -0.18
CA SER A 88 0.45 27.24 0.99
C SER A 88 0.72 26.48 2.28
N VAL A 89 1.00 27.18 3.39
CA VAL A 89 1.20 26.56 4.73
C VAL A 89 0.03 25.66 5.13
N ARG A 90 -1.19 25.98 4.68
CA ARG A 90 -2.37 25.14 4.90
C ARG A 90 -2.27 23.83 4.14
N GLU A 91 -1.85 23.85 2.88
CA GLU A 91 -1.65 22.64 2.08
C GLU A 91 -0.47 21.83 2.58
N GLN A 92 0.61 22.47 3.02
CA GLN A 92 1.74 21.79 3.67
C GLN A 92 1.29 20.94 4.86
N LYS A 93 0.50 21.52 5.77
CA LYS A 93 -0.03 20.80 6.95
C LYS A 93 -1.09 19.76 6.61
N ASN A 94 -1.70 19.83 5.43
CA ASN A 94 -2.80 18.97 5.01
C ASN A 94 -2.48 18.19 3.72
N TRP A 95 -1.20 17.98 3.41
CA TRP A 95 -0.74 17.34 2.18
C TRP A 95 -1.41 15.97 1.97
N TYR A 96 -1.65 15.24 3.07
CA TYR A 96 -2.28 13.92 3.09
C TYR A 96 -3.71 13.93 2.53
N ILE A 97 -4.41 15.06 2.56
CA ILE A 97 -5.74 15.20 1.95
C ILE A 97 -5.60 15.15 0.42
N THR A 98 -4.61 15.86 -0.12
CA THR A 98 -4.28 15.82 -1.54
C THR A 98 -3.83 14.43 -1.95
N ALA A 99 -2.92 13.82 -1.19
CA ALA A 99 -2.42 12.46 -1.42
C ALA A 99 -3.56 11.42 -1.44
N LYS A 100 -4.48 11.44 -0.46
CA LYS A 100 -5.67 10.55 -0.45
C LYS A 100 -6.53 10.70 -1.70
N ARG A 101 -6.75 11.94 -2.14
CA ARG A 101 -7.56 12.23 -3.33
C ARG A 101 -6.87 11.70 -4.58
N LEU A 102 -5.57 11.94 -4.74
CA LEU A 102 -4.77 11.45 -5.87
C LEU A 102 -4.78 9.93 -5.92
N LEU A 103 -4.49 9.26 -4.80
CA LEU A 103 -4.53 7.79 -4.71
C LEU A 103 -5.90 7.23 -5.12
N LYS A 104 -7.00 7.85 -4.68
CA LYS A 104 -8.35 7.45 -5.10
C LYS A 104 -8.54 7.57 -6.61
N HIS A 105 -8.07 8.65 -7.22
CA HIS A 105 -8.20 8.85 -8.67
C HIS A 105 -7.30 7.91 -9.46
N LEU A 106 -6.07 7.68 -9.03
CA LEU A 106 -5.15 6.70 -9.63
C LEU A 106 -5.77 5.31 -9.63
N ARG A 107 -6.32 4.84 -8.49
CA ARG A 107 -7.07 3.58 -8.41
C ARG A 107 -8.27 3.53 -9.35
N HIS A 108 -9.01 4.64 -9.50
CA HIS A 108 -10.18 4.71 -10.37
C HIS A 108 -9.83 4.63 -11.87
N TYR A 109 -8.69 5.20 -12.26
CA TYR A 109 -8.23 5.28 -13.65
C TYR A 109 -7.22 4.20 -14.03
N ILE A 110 -6.89 3.29 -13.11
CA ILE A 110 -5.90 2.25 -13.35
C ILE A 110 -6.24 1.43 -14.60
N GLY A 111 -5.23 1.21 -15.46
CA GLY A 111 -5.39 0.44 -16.69
C GLY A 111 -6.11 1.15 -17.84
N ARG A 112 -6.64 2.37 -17.65
CA ARG A 112 -7.18 3.16 -18.77
C ARG A 112 -6.08 3.76 -19.65
N LYS A 113 -4.93 4.03 -19.05
CA LYS A 113 -3.72 4.53 -19.73
C LYS A 113 -2.49 4.04 -18.97
N ASN A 114 -1.45 3.62 -19.67
CA ASN A 114 -0.22 3.12 -19.04
C ASN A 114 0.38 4.13 -18.05
N GLY A 115 0.28 5.44 -18.34
CA GLY A 115 0.76 6.49 -17.43
C GLY A 115 0.13 6.48 -16.03
N THR A 116 -1.07 5.91 -15.85
CA THR A 116 -1.67 5.78 -14.50
C THR A 116 -0.95 4.78 -13.60
N ARG A 117 -0.38 3.71 -14.18
CA ARG A 117 0.38 2.70 -13.43
C ARG A 117 1.74 3.24 -13.03
N VAL A 118 2.41 3.96 -13.94
CA VAL A 118 3.67 4.66 -13.66
C VAL A 118 3.46 5.70 -12.55
N ALA A 119 2.43 6.55 -12.66
CA ALA A 119 2.13 7.54 -11.61
C ALA A 119 1.79 6.89 -10.26
N PHE A 120 1.14 5.72 -10.25
CA PHE A 120 0.88 4.96 -9.02
C PHE A 120 2.16 4.42 -8.38
N GLU A 121 3.07 3.89 -9.19
CA GLU A 121 4.37 3.39 -8.73
C GLU A 121 5.24 4.51 -8.15
N GLU A 122 5.38 5.64 -8.86
CA GLU A 122 6.12 6.81 -8.37
C GLU A 122 5.48 7.37 -7.09
N PHE A 123 4.15 7.34 -6.99
CA PHE A 123 3.46 7.72 -5.77
C PHE A 123 3.75 6.76 -4.60
N PHE A 124 3.83 5.46 -4.85
CA PHE A 124 4.26 4.47 -3.84
C PHE A 124 5.70 4.71 -3.38
N PHE A 125 6.63 5.00 -4.30
CA PHE A 125 8.01 5.33 -3.96
C PHE A 125 8.11 6.60 -3.14
N LEU A 126 7.41 7.67 -3.53
CA LEU A 126 7.36 8.91 -2.76
C LEU A 126 6.95 8.67 -1.31
N LEU A 127 5.85 7.94 -1.09
CA LEU A 127 5.36 7.67 0.27
C LEU A 127 6.34 6.80 1.06
N SER A 128 6.99 5.85 0.40
CA SER A 128 7.96 4.99 1.06
C SER A 128 9.23 5.75 1.44
N SER A 129 9.78 6.57 0.53
CA SER A 129 10.88 7.49 0.84
C SER A 129 10.52 8.41 2.00
N ALA A 130 9.32 9.00 1.97
CA ALA A 130 8.82 9.86 3.04
C ALA A 130 8.67 9.15 4.40
N ALA A 131 8.48 7.83 4.42
CA ALA A 131 8.34 7.04 5.64
C ALA A 131 9.70 6.61 6.23
N GLY A 132 10.61 6.16 5.37
CA GLY A 132 11.79 5.41 5.81
C GLY A 132 13.15 6.06 5.55
N GLU A 133 13.24 7.13 4.76
CA GLU A 133 14.54 7.67 4.31
C GLU A 133 14.63 9.20 4.36
N GLU A 134 13.64 9.89 3.79
CA GLU A 134 13.69 11.32 3.54
C GLU A 134 12.52 12.05 4.20
N PRO A 135 12.73 13.17 4.92
CA PRO A 135 11.64 13.96 5.46
C PRO A 135 11.00 14.79 4.32
N LEU A 136 10.18 14.19 3.47
CA LEU A 136 9.55 14.89 2.33
C LEU A 136 8.28 15.67 2.71
N PHE A 137 7.74 15.39 3.90
CA PHE A 137 6.57 16.06 4.46
C PHE A 137 6.78 16.42 5.93
N LEU A 138 5.91 17.24 6.50
CA LEU A 138 5.90 17.58 7.94
C LEU A 138 5.54 16.40 8.87
N SER A 139 5.49 15.17 8.35
CA SER A 139 5.17 13.96 9.09
C SER A 139 6.02 12.81 8.56
N ASN A 140 6.51 11.98 9.47
CA ASN A 140 7.33 10.80 9.19
C ASN A 140 6.47 9.53 9.08
N ASP A 141 5.15 9.66 8.96
CA ASP A 141 4.22 8.52 8.93
C ASP A 141 3.15 8.75 7.84
N PRO A 142 3.58 8.75 6.57
CA PRO A 142 2.72 9.11 5.45
C PRO A 142 1.60 8.09 5.24
N PHE A 143 1.89 6.79 5.41
CA PHE A 143 0.94 5.69 5.24
C PHE A 143 -0.22 5.77 6.24
N ARG A 144 0.06 5.95 7.54
CA ARG A 144 -0.99 6.11 8.55
C ARG A 144 -1.85 7.34 8.30
N LEU A 145 -1.26 8.46 7.88
CA LEU A 145 -2.02 9.68 7.56
C LEU A 145 -2.96 9.46 6.38
N ILE A 146 -2.53 8.73 5.34
CA ILE A 146 -3.38 8.41 4.19
C ILE A 146 -4.34 7.22 4.42
N LYS A 147 -4.21 6.50 5.54
CA LYS A 147 -5.02 5.34 5.93
C LYS A 147 -4.93 4.16 4.95
N VAL A 148 -3.70 3.84 4.54
CA VAL A 148 -3.34 2.60 3.83
C VAL A 148 -2.01 2.14 4.39
N THR A 149 -1.77 0.84 4.50
CA THR A 149 -0.43 0.35 4.89
C THR A 149 0.52 0.34 3.69
N GLN A 150 1.83 0.31 3.94
CA GLN A 150 2.82 0.15 2.88
C GLN A 150 2.62 -1.19 2.15
N VAL A 151 2.33 -2.26 2.91
CA VAL A 151 2.10 -3.61 2.40
C VAL A 151 0.88 -3.66 1.48
N GLU A 152 -0.25 -3.08 1.89
CA GLU A 152 -1.47 -3.03 1.08
C GLU A 152 -1.23 -2.28 -0.25
N LEU A 153 -0.56 -1.14 -0.19
CA LEU A 153 -0.29 -0.34 -1.39
C LEU A 153 0.72 -1.03 -2.31
N PHE A 154 1.72 -1.71 -1.74
CA PHE A 154 2.68 -2.50 -2.49
C PHE A 154 2.04 -3.73 -3.14
N GLU A 155 1.12 -4.41 -2.46
CA GLU A 155 0.40 -5.56 -3.02
C GLU A 155 -0.44 -5.14 -4.25
N GLU A 156 -1.09 -3.97 -4.22
CA GLU A 156 -1.76 -3.40 -5.40
C GLU A 156 -0.76 -3.16 -6.55
N LEU A 157 0.41 -2.58 -6.25
CA LEU A 157 1.45 -2.31 -7.22
C LEU A 157 1.99 -3.59 -7.88
N VAL A 158 2.22 -4.65 -7.11
CA VAL A 158 2.63 -5.96 -7.64
C VAL A 158 1.57 -6.51 -8.60
N GLY A 159 0.29 -6.38 -8.25
CA GLY A 159 -0.81 -6.73 -9.13
C GLY A 159 -0.74 -6.00 -10.47
N TYR A 160 -0.38 -4.71 -10.46
CA TYR A 160 -0.19 -3.94 -11.69
C TYR A 160 1.02 -4.38 -12.50
N TYR A 161 2.16 -4.68 -11.87
CA TYR A 161 3.31 -5.27 -12.56
C TYR A 161 2.94 -6.55 -13.29
N LYS A 162 2.18 -7.43 -12.61
CA LYS A 162 1.73 -8.70 -13.21
C LYS A 162 0.79 -8.49 -14.39
N LEU A 163 -0.02 -7.44 -14.38
CA LEU A 163 -0.89 -7.09 -15.51
C LEU A 163 -0.14 -6.47 -16.71
N GLU A 164 1.08 -5.96 -16.51
CA GLU A 164 1.92 -5.38 -17.57
C GLU A 164 2.78 -6.44 -18.29
N SER A 165 3.28 -7.43 -17.55
CA SER A 165 4.14 -8.47 -18.09
C SER A 165 3.37 -9.72 -18.50
N LYS A 166 3.78 -10.35 -19.61
CA LYS A 166 3.26 -11.66 -20.04
C LYS A 166 4.09 -12.85 -19.52
N ASP A 167 5.23 -12.57 -18.90
CA ASP A 167 6.19 -13.53 -18.38
C ASP A 167 6.53 -13.20 -16.91
N GLN A 168 7.51 -13.90 -16.32
CA GLN A 168 7.89 -13.70 -14.91
C GLN A 168 8.75 -12.45 -14.65
N THR A 169 8.87 -11.51 -15.60
CA THR A 169 9.63 -10.26 -15.40
C THR A 169 8.98 -9.36 -14.35
N TRP A 170 7.66 -9.41 -14.19
CA TRP A 170 6.95 -8.68 -13.13
C TRP A 170 7.47 -9.07 -11.74
N MET A 171 7.80 -10.34 -11.55
CA MET A 171 8.26 -10.87 -10.26
C MET A 171 9.66 -10.38 -9.92
N GLN A 172 10.54 -10.29 -10.93
CA GLN A 172 11.87 -9.70 -10.75
C GLN A 172 11.77 -8.23 -10.34
N ARG A 173 10.89 -7.47 -10.99
CA ARG A 173 10.61 -6.07 -10.64
C ARG A 173 10.04 -5.97 -9.22
N ALA A 174 9.04 -6.78 -8.88
CA ALA A 174 8.43 -6.80 -7.56
C ALA A 174 9.44 -7.12 -6.44
N ILE A 175 10.25 -8.16 -6.60
CA ILE A 175 11.30 -8.52 -5.62
C ILE A 175 12.35 -7.42 -5.53
N TYR A 176 12.77 -6.84 -6.66
CA TYR A 176 13.69 -5.71 -6.65
C TYR A 176 13.13 -4.52 -5.86
N THR A 177 11.87 -4.16 -6.09
CA THR A 177 11.17 -3.11 -5.33
C THR A 177 11.12 -3.45 -3.84
N ALA A 178 10.68 -4.65 -3.47
CA ALA A 178 10.60 -5.09 -2.07
C ALA A 178 11.97 -5.01 -1.37
N VAL A 179 13.07 -5.35 -2.06
CA VAL A 179 14.44 -5.25 -1.53
C VAL A 179 14.88 -3.80 -1.31
N LYS A 180 14.46 -2.88 -2.17
CA LYS A 180 15.07 -1.54 -2.28
C LYS A 180 14.29 -0.42 -1.63
N VAL A 181 12.98 -0.55 -1.56
CA VAL A 181 12.13 0.52 -1.07
C VAL A 181 12.41 0.80 0.42
N PRO A 182 12.48 2.05 0.88
CA PRO A 182 12.52 2.33 2.31
C PRO A 182 11.29 1.78 3.01
N ILE A 183 11.42 1.38 4.27
CA ILE A 183 10.36 0.69 5.01
C ILE A 183 9.68 1.63 5.99
N ASP A 184 8.35 1.59 6.00
CA ASP A 184 7.54 2.26 7.00
C ASP A 184 7.73 1.61 8.39
N VAL A 185 7.59 2.40 9.45
CA VAL A 185 7.86 1.96 10.84
C VAL A 185 7.04 0.73 11.25
N ASP A 186 5.84 0.54 10.69
CA ASP A 186 4.94 -0.57 11.01
C ASP A 186 5.04 -1.73 10.00
N THR A 187 6.05 -1.74 9.12
CA THR A 187 6.21 -2.75 8.05
C THR A 187 7.50 -3.56 8.23
N GLU A 188 7.43 -4.89 8.08
CA GLU A 188 8.63 -5.72 7.95
C GLU A 188 8.97 -5.95 6.47
N ARG A 189 10.24 -6.20 6.17
CA ARG A 189 10.68 -6.47 4.79
C ARG A 189 10.06 -7.77 4.27
N SER A 190 9.94 -8.76 5.14
CA SER A 190 9.26 -10.03 4.88
C SER A 190 7.81 -9.80 4.43
N ASP A 191 7.07 -8.86 5.02
CA ASP A 191 5.70 -8.53 4.60
C ASP A 191 5.63 -8.12 3.12
N LEU A 192 6.59 -7.31 2.66
CA LEU A 192 6.66 -6.92 1.24
C LEU A 192 6.94 -8.14 0.36
N PHE A 193 7.85 -9.04 0.77
CA PHE A 193 8.08 -10.27 0.03
C PHE A 193 6.83 -11.17 0.00
N LEU A 194 6.09 -11.26 1.10
CA LEU A 194 4.85 -12.01 1.18
C LEU A 194 3.75 -11.41 0.30
N ALA A 195 3.68 -10.07 0.19
CA ALA A 195 2.80 -9.40 -0.77
C ALA A 195 3.14 -9.77 -2.23
N VAL A 196 4.39 -10.09 -2.56
CA VAL A 196 4.72 -10.65 -3.89
C VAL A 196 4.19 -12.08 -4.04
N LEU A 197 4.28 -12.88 -2.97
CA LEU A 197 3.83 -14.27 -2.96
C LEU A 197 2.30 -14.38 -3.15
N THR A 198 1.50 -13.44 -2.66
CA THR A 198 0.02 -13.46 -2.85
C THR A 198 -0.37 -13.44 -4.32
N HIS A 199 0.45 -12.84 -5.19
CA HIS A 199 0.26 -12.84 -6.65
C HIS A 199 0.80 -14.08 -7.36
N CYS A 200 1.43 -15.02 -6.65
CA CYS A 200 1.88 -16.31 -7.20
C CYS A 200 0.74 -17.35 -7.14
N THR A 201 -0.05 -17.38 -8.22
CA THR A 201 -1.31 -18.10 -8.35
C THR A 201 -1.16 -19.60 -8.63
N ASN A 202 -0.03 -20.03 -9.16
CA ASN A 202 0.23 -21.43 -9.52
C ASN A 202 1.60 -21.92 -9.00
N ALA A 203 1.81 -23.23 -9.03
CA ALA A 203 3.03 -23.86 -8.51
C ALA A 203 4.30 -23.35 -9.24
N SER A 204 4.26 -23.19 -10.55
CA SER A 204 5.39 -22.68 -11.34
C SER A 204 5.80 -21.26 -10.94
N GLU A 205 4.83 -20.37 -10.70
CA GLU A 205 5.09 -19.02 -10.18
C GLU A 205 5.73 -19.06 -8.79
N ARG A 206 5.22 -19.91 -7.89
CA ARG A 206 5.78 -20.05 -6.53
C ARG A 206 7.19 -20.64 -6.53
N GLU A 207 7.47 -21.60 -7.41
CA GLU A 207 8.83 -22.12 -7.60
C GLU A 207 9.78 -21.05 -8.15
N ALA A 208 9.34 -20.26 -9.13
CA ALA A 208 10.11 -19.15 -9.68
C ALA A 208 10.39 -18.07 -8.61
N TYR A 209 9.41 -17.78 -7.76
CA TYR A 209 9.54 -16.88 -6.62
C TYR A 209 10.61 -17.36 -5.64
N VAL A 210 10.53 -18.62 -5.21
CA VAL A 210 11.54 -19.24 -4.33
C VAL A 210 12.93 -19.23 -4.98
N ALA A 211 13.04 -19.48 -6.29
CA ALA A 211 14.30 -19.43 -7.02
C ALA A 211 14.90 -18.00 -7.05
N LEU A 212 14.07 -16.98 -7.23
CA LEU A 212 14.50 -15.58 -7.21
C LEU A 212 14.96 -15.15 -5.81
N LEU A 213 14.20 -15.45 -4.76
CA LEU A 213 14.61 -15.19 -3.37
C LEU A 213 15.98 -15.81 -3.08
N ASN A 214 16.18 -17.07 -3.48
CA ASN A 214 17.46 -17.76 -3.35
C ASN A 214 18.59 -17.09 -4.11
N ALA A 215 18.34 -16.64 -5.33
CA ALA A 215 19.34 -15.92 -6.12
C ALA A 215 19.76 -14.62 -5.44
N HIS A 216 18.83 -13.89 -4.83
CA HIS A 216 19.12 -12.69 -4.05
C HIS A 216 19.90 -13.02 -2.77
N ALA A 217 19.45 -13.99 -1.98
CA ALA A 217 20.14 -14.38 -0.75
C ALA A 217 21.58 -14.86 -0.98
N LYS A 218 21.84 -15.61 -2.06
CA LYS A 218 23.21 -16.02 -2.46
C LYS A 218 24.13 -14.82 -2.73
N LYS A 219 23.61 -13.75 -3.36
CA LYS A 219 24.40 -12.52 -3.59
C LYS A 219 24.77 -11.81 -2.28
N LEU A 220 23.91 -11.90 -1.27
CA LEU A 220 24.13 -11.29 0.04
C LEU A 220 25.10 -12.11 0.90
N GLN A 221 25.11 -13.44 0.77
CA GLN A 221 25.79 -14.38 1.67
C GLN A 221 27.25 -14.03 1.99
N MET A 222 28.01 -13.51 1.01
CA MET A 222 29.41 -13.10 1.19
C MET A 222 29.59 -11.93 2.17
N LYS A 223 28.57 -11.06 2.29
CA LYS A 223 28.62 -9.82 3.07
C LYS A 223 27.89 -9.92 4.41
N VAL A 224 27.05 -10.94 4.59
CA VAL A 224 26.24 -11.17 5.81
C VAL A 224 27.07 -11.22 7.10
N ARG A 225 28.35 -11.61 7.03
CA ARG A 225 29.24 -11.65 8.21
C ARG A 225 29.86 -10.30 8.59
N ILE A 226 29.76 -9.31 7.72
CA ILE A 226 30.50 -8.04 7.82
C ILE A 226 29.53 -6.86 7.96
N ASP A 227 28.33 -7.00 7.41
CA ASP A 227 27.33 -5.94 7.31
C ASP A 227 26.01 -6.41 7.96
N ALA A 228 25.62 -5.72 9.04
CA ALA A 228 24.45 -6.05 9.84
C ALA A 228 23.13 -5.80 9.08
N ASP A 229 23.09 -4.77 8.23
CA ASP A 229 21.90 -4.46 7.42
C ASP A 229 21.72 -5.53 6.33
N VAL A 230 22.83 -6.00 5.76
CA VAL A 230 22.82 -7.13 4.83
C VAL A 230 22.42 -8.45 5.53
N LEU A 231 22.84 -8.66 6.77
CA LEU A 231 22.39 -9.81 7.57
C LEU A 231 20.88 -9.75 7.80
N LEU A 232 20.35 -8.60 8.20
CA LEU A 232 18.92 -8.42 8.41
C LEU A 232 18.14 -8.71 7.12
N LEU A 233 18.52 -8.09 5.99
CA LEU A 233 17.88 -8.37 4.71
C LEU A 233 17.97 -9.86 4.31
N TYR A 234 19.10 -10.52 4.58
CA TYR A 234 19.23 -11.95 4.33
C TYR A 234 18.22 -12.75 5.16
N GLN A 235 18.09 -12.46 6.46
CA GLN A 235 17.13 -13.11 7.35
C GLN A 235 15.68 -12.92 6.88
N GLU A 236 15.30 -11.71 6.47
CA GLU A 236 13.97 -11.37 5.94
C GLU A 236 13.64 -12.17 4.67
N ILE A 237 14.61 -12.31 3.75
CA ILE A 237 14.46 -13.14 2.55
C ILE A 237 14.25 -14.62 2.94
N ARG A 238 14.93 -15.10 3.99
CA ARG A 238 14.82 -16.49 4.44
C ARG A 238 13.47 -16.79 5.11
N PHE A 239 12.90 -15.83 5.84
CA PHE A 239 11.53 -15.96 6.34
C PHE A 239 10.50 -16.02 5.21
N ALA A 240 10.62 -15.14 4.22
CA ALA A 240 9.73 -15.18 3.05
C ALA A 240 9.86 -16.49 2.24
N GLU A 241 11.08 -17.01 2.08
CA GLU A 241 11.30 -18.31 1.44
C GLU A 241 10.62 -19.45 2.22
N LEU A 242 10.80 -19.48 3.54
CA LEU A 242 10.20 -20.50 4.39
C LEU A 242 8.67 -20.52 4.26
N HIS A 243 8.05 -19.34 4.28
CA HIS A 243 6.62 -19.19 4.07
C HIS A 243 6.18 -19.72 2.70
N ALA A 244 6.92 -19.40 1.64
CA ALA A 244 6.62 -19.90 0.30
C ALA A 244 6.76 -21.43 0.18
N LEU A 245 7.75 -22.04 0.83
CA LEU A 245 7.92 -23.50 0.85
C LEU A 245 6.76 -24.21 1.57
N ILE A 246 6.29 -23.67 2.69
CA ILE A 246 5.11 -24.21 3.39
C ILE A 246 3.86 -24.08 2.52
N ALA A 247 3.68 -22.93 1.85
CA ALA A 247 2.56 -22.70 0.93
C ALA A 247 2.59 -23.65 -0.29
N LEU A 248 3.78 -24.11 -0.69
CA LEU A 248 3.99 -25.14 -1.71
C LEU A 248 3.83 -26.57 -1.20
N ARG A 249 3.67 -26.79 0.12
CA ARG A 249 3.74 -28.10 0.79
C ARG A 249 5.09 -28.81 0.62
N GLU A 250 6.16 -28.06 0.38
CA GLU A 250 7.54 -28.53 0.26
C GLU A 250 8.20 -28.66 1.66
N LEU A 251 7.58 -29.43 2.55
CA LEU A 251 7.90 -29.47 3.99
C LEU A 251 9.29 -30.04 4.26
N GLU A 252 9.70 -31.07 3.52
CA GLU A 252 11.05 -31.64 3.63
C GLU A 252 12.13 -30.62 3.26
N ARG A 253 11.88 -29.86 2.19
CA ARG A 253 12.78 -28.77 1.76
C ARG A 253 12.80 -27.64 2.78
N ALA A 254 11.64 -27.25 3.31
CA ALA A 254 11.52 -26.24 4.36
C ALA A 254 12.33 -26.64 5.62
N GLU A 255 12.17 -27.87 6.10
CA GLU A 255 12.93 -28.39 7.24
C GLU A 255 14.45 -28.39 6.96
N ALA A 256 14.86 -28.88 5.79
CA ALA A 256 16.27 -28.91 5.42
C ALA A 256 16.89 -27.50 5.42
N MET A 257 16.16 -26.52 4.87
CA MET A 257 16.60 -25.13 4.79
C MET A 257 16.64 -24.46 6.17
N LEU A 258 15.67 -24.76 7.03
CA LEU A 258 15.64 -24.27 8.42
C LEU A 258 16.93 -24.58 9.17
N PHE A 259 17.41 -25.81 9.08
CA PHE A 259 18.60 -26.23 9.80
C PHE A 259 19.92 -25.83 9.12
N THR A 260 19.95 -25.76 7.78
CA THR A 260 21.19 -25.52 7.04
C THR A 260 21.46 -24.06 6.71
N GLU A 261 20.42 -23.26 6.47
CA GLU A 261 20.56 -21.89 5.96
C GLU A 261 19.82 -20.84 6.80
N TYR A 262 18.90 -21.22 7.69
CA TYR A 262 18.19 -20.22 8.51
C TYR A 262 18.86 -20.10 9.87
N ILE A 263 18.77 -21.14 10.71
CA ILE A 263 19.34 -21.16 12.07
C ILE A 263 20.79 -20.63 12.18
N PRO A 264 21.73 -20.96 11.26
CA PRO A 264 23.11 -20.48 11.38
C PRO A 264 23.28 -18.96 11.30
N TYR A 265 22.29 -18.26 10.75
CA TYR A 265 22.33 -16.81 10.55
C TYR A 265 21.53 -16.02 11.58
N PHE A 266 20.94 -16.67 12.60
CA PHE A 266 20.28 -15.98 13.71
C PHE A 266 21.07 -16.17 15.00
N SER A 267 21.19 -15.09 15.78
CA SER A 267 21.83 -15.10 17.10
C SER A 267 21.17 -16.10 18.06
N HIS A 268 19.85 -16.24 17.95
CA HIS A 268 19.06 -17.21 18.69
C HIS A 268 18.49 -18.26 17.74
N ARG A 269 18.94 -19.50 17.91
CA ARG A 269 18.48 -20.66 17.11
C ARG A 269 16.98 -20.87 17.18
N SER A 270 16.34 -20.39 18.24
CA SER A 270 14.91 -20.48 18.49
C SER A 270 14.07 -19.58 17.61
N THR A 271 14.61 -18.44 17.13
CA THR A 271 13.85 -17.46 16.36
C THR A 271 13.30 -18.04 15.05
N PRO A 272 14.12 -18.54 14.11
CA PRO A 272 13.60 -19.14 12.89
C PRO A 272 12.83 -20.44 13.14
N PHE A 273 13.10 -21.11 14.27
CA PHE A 273 12.40 -22.34 14.64
C PHE A 273 10.96 -22.06 15.10
N ARG A 274 10.76 -21.07 15.99
CA ARG A 274 9.43 -20.62 16.40
C ARG A 274 8.63 -20.10 15.22
N TYR A 275 9.25 -19.26 14.39
CA TYR A 275 8.63 -18.77 13.16
C TYR A 275 8.14 -19.92 12.28
N TYR A 276 8.95 -20.97 12.11
CA TYR A 276 8.52 -22.16 11.35
C TYR A 276 7.32 -22.87 11.97
N LEU A 277 7.31 -23.06 13.30
CA LEU A 277 6.17 -23.67 14.00
C LEU A 277 4.90 -22.84 13.83
N ASP A 278 4.98 -21.51 14.03
CA ASP A 278 3.84 -20.60 13.89
C ASP A 278 3.25 -20.68 12.47
N LEU A 279 4.10 -20.75 11.44
CA LEU A 279 3.64 -20.90 10.06
C LEU A 279 2.98 -22.26 9.77
N LEU A 280 3.49 -23.35 10.38
CA LEU A 280 2.85 -24.67 10.26
C LEU A 280 1.46 -24.66 10.92
N GLU A 281 1.33 -24.04 12.09
CA GLU A 281 0.05 -23.88 12.79
C GLU A 281 -0.94 -23.06 11.95
N GLN A 282 -0.50 -21.90 11.43
CA GLN A 282 -1.32 -21.05 10.55
C GLN A 282 -1.75 -21.78 9.27
N ALA A 283 -0.91 -22.67 8.74
CA ALA A 283 -1.22 -23.50 7.57
C ALA A 283 -2.07 -24.74 7.88
N GLY A 284 -2.49 -24.95 9.13
CA GLY A 284 -3.28 -26.08 9.60
C GLY A 284 -2.52 -27.41 9.60
N LEU A 285 -1.19 -27.40 9.63
CA LEU A 285 -0.32 -28.57 9.55
C LEU A 285 0.04 -29.10 10.94
N ASN A 286 -0.95 -29.42 11.75
CA ASN A 286 -0.76 -29.80 13.17
C ASN A 286 0.13 -31.04 13.35
N GLU A 287 0.00 -32.06 12.49
CA GLU A 287 0.84 -33.27 12.59
C GLU A 287 2.33 -32.96 12.34
N GLU A 288 2.59 -32.07 11.38
CA GLU A 288 3.94 -31.64 11.03
C GLU A 288 4.51 -30.72 12.11
N HIS A 289 3.69 -29.80 12.64
CA HIS A 289 4.03 -28.97 13.79
C HIS A 289 4.51 -29.85 14.96
N ASP A 290 3.72 -30.85 15.37
CA ASP A 290 4.06 -31.75 16.47
C ASP A 290 5.30 -32.63 16.18
N ARG A 291 5.52 -32.98 14.91
CA ARG A 291 6.74 -33.69 14.49
C ARG A 291 7.97 -32.78 14.67
N ILE A 292 7.91 -31.57 14.14
CA ILE A 292 9.02 -30.62 14.18
C ILE A 292 9.30 -30.18 15.61
N GLU A 293 8.29 -29.94 16.42
CA GLU A 293 8.43 -29.63 17.84
C GLU A 293 9.26 -30.70 18.58
N ARG A 294 8.96 -31.99 18.33
CA ARG A 294 9.73 -33.11 18.86
C ARG A 294 11.18 -33.12 18.37
N VAL A 295 11.44 -32.75 17.12
CA VAL A 295 12.80 -32.61 16.56
C VAL A 295 13.55 -31.48 17.27
N GLY A 296 12.90 -30.34 17.51
CA GLY A 296 13.47 -29.20 18.23
C GLY A 296 13.91 -29.58 19.64
N ARG A 297 13.04 -30.29 20.38
CA ARG A 297 13.36 -30.80 21.73
C ARG A 297 14.57 -31.75 21.73
N ARG A 298 14.65 -32.67 20.76
CA ARG A 298 15.81 -33.59 20.62
C ARG A 298 17.11 -32.86 20.27
N LYS A 299 17.03 -31.75 19.52
CA LYS A 299 18.19 -30.92 19.14
C LYS A 299 18.52 -29.84 20.18
N HIS A 300 17.88 -29.86 21.36
CA HIS A 300 18.05 -28.89 22.43
C HIS A 300 17.83 -27.43 21.98
N ILE A 301 16.89 -27.21 21.07
CA ILE A 301 16.44 -25.86 20.72
C ILE A 301 15.41 -25.47 21.76
N HIS A 302 15.69 -24.40 22.52
CA HIS A 302 14.74 -23.85 23.49
C HIS A 302 13.78 -22.91 22.77
N PHE A 303 12.50 -23.25 22.71
CA PHE A 303 11.46 -22.42 22.09
C PHE A 303 10.24 -22.37 22.99
#